data_AF-X0T4K6-F1
#
_entry.id   AF-X0T4K6-F1
#
_cell.length_a   1.000
_cell.length_b   1.000
_cell.length_c   1.000
_cell.angle_alpha   90.00
_cell.angle_beta   90.00
_cell.angle_gamma   90.00
#
_symmetry.space_group_name_H-M   'P 1'
#
loop_
_entity.id
_entity.type
_entity.pdbx_description
1 polymer ?
#
loop_
_entity_poly.entity_id
_entity_poly.type
_entity_poly.pdbx_seq_one_letter_code
_entity_poly.pdbx_strand_id
1 'polypeptide(L)'
;MTHSPHSDKHGIPSLSRIPFSSIVTLMLSDYHTHTILCKHAEGVPAEFCGAARRLGMTQFAFTDHAPAPCGYDRWNRMTLDQFPTYVD
;
A
#
# COMPACT_ATOMS: atom_id res chain seq x y z
N MET A 1 -33.49 -31.36 11.08
CA MET A 1 -32.20 -31.29 10.35
C MET A 1 -31.61 -29.92 10.61
N THR A 2 -30.82 -29.78 11.67
CA THR A 2 -30.20 -28.51 12.04
C THR A 2 -28.80 -28.48 11.43
N HIS A 3 -28.60 -27.66 10.39
CA HIS A 3 -27.28 -27.45 9.80
C HIS A 3 -26.35 -26.80 10.84
N SER A 4 -25.23 -27.46 11.13
CA SER A 4 -24.08 -26.84 11.80
C SER A 4 -23.49 -25.77 10.88
N PRO A 5 -23.15 -24.58 11.39
CA PRO A 5 -22.41 -23.62 10.60
C PRO A 5 -20.97 -24.13 10.44
N HIS A 6 -20.60 -24.28 9.18
CA HIS A 6 -19.25 -24.58 8.72
C HIS A 6 -18.31 -23.49 9.25
N SER A 7 -17.30 -23.89 10.03
CA SER A 7 -16.24 -23.00 10.45
C SER A 7 -15.37 -22.67 9.23
N ASP A 8 -15.34 -21.39 8.86
CA ASP A 8 -14.41 -20.87 7.85
C ASP A 8 -12.98 -20.98 8.39
N LYS A 9 -12.13 -21.68 7.64
CA LYS A 9 -10.78 -22.11 8.05
C LYS A 9 -9.71 -21.01 7.94
N HIS A 10 -10.12 -19.75 7.89
CA HIS A 10 -9.22 -18.61 7.86
C HIS A 10 -9.58 -17.77 9.08
N GLY A 11 -8.72 -17.78 10.10
CA GLY A 11 -8.94 -17.19 11.43
C GLY A 11 -9.04 -15.66 11.45
N ILE A 12 -9.82 -15.07 10.55
CA ILE A 12 -10.21 -13.67 10.56
C ILE A 12 -11.50 -13.58 11.39
N PRO A 13 -11.47 -13.03 12.61
CA PRO A 13 -12.66 -12.94 13.44
C PRO A 13 -13.71 -12.03 12.80
N SER A 14 -14.99 -12.40 12.94
CA SER A 14 -16.12 -11.57 12.51
C SER A 14 -16.07 -10.19 13.20
N LEU A 15 -16.14 -9.13 12.38
CA LEU A 15 -16.09 -7.73 12.82
C LEU A 15 -17.21 -7.33 13.79
N SER A 16 -18.22 -8.19 13.99
CA SER A 16 -19.37 -7.95 14.86
C SER A 16 -19.10 -8.12 16.36
N ARG A 17 -17.91 -8.62 16.76
CA ARG A 17 -17.59 -8.93 18.17
C ARG A 17 -16.45 -8.12 18.78
N ILE A 18 -15.91 -7.13 18.06
CA ILE A 18 -14.87 -6.26 18.59
C ILE A 18 -15.55 -5.10 19.35
N PRO A 19 -15.42 -4.98 20.69
CA PRO A 19 -15.99 -3.86 21.40
C PRO A 19 -15.41 -2.54 20.85
N PHE A 20 -16.28 -1.55 20.61
CA PHE A 20 -15.94 -0.28 19.94
C PHE A 20 -14.77 0.49 20.60
N SER A 21 -14.54 0.24 21.89
CA SER A 21 -13.43 0.83 22.67
C SER A 21 -12.10 0.07 22.57
N SER A 22 -12.08 -1.09 21.92
CA SER A 22 -10.88 -1.91 21.69
C SER A 22 -10.56 -2.03 20.20
N ILE A 23 -11.00 -1.05 19.41
CA ILE A 23 -10.41 -0.76 18.11
C ILE A 23 -8.98 -0.32 18.40
N VAL A 24 -8.09 -1.30 18.63
CA VAL A 24 -6.72 -1.17 18.17
C VAL A 24 -6.89 -0.70 16.75
N THR A 25 -6.62 0.58 16.50
CA THR A 25 -6.53 1.15 15.16
C THR A 25 -5.84 0.09 14.34
N LEU A 26 -6.59 -0.60 13.48
CA LEU A 26 -6.00 -1.63 12.65
C LEU A 26 -5.04 -0.81 11.79
N MET A 27 -3.76 -0.80 12.17
CA MET A 27 -2.73 0.03 11.57
C MET A 27 -2.52 -0.56 10.19
N LEU A 28 -3.38 -0.16 9.25
CA LEU A 28 -3.29 -0.62 7.88
C LEU A 28 -1.96 -0.09 7.36
N SER A 29 -1.10 -1.01 7.01
CA SER A 29 0.19 -0.71 6.40
C SER A 29 0.04 -0.89 4.91
N ASP A 30 0.54 0.06 4.13
CA ASP A 30 0.59 -0.04 2.67
C ASP A 30 2.04 -0.23 2.24
N TYR A 31 2.29 -1.33 1.53
CA TYR A 31 3.63 -1.69 1.05
C TYR A 31 3.69 -1.76 -0.48
N HIS A 32 2.67 -1.27 -1.17
CA HIS A 32 2.60 -1.29 -2.63
C HIS A 32 1.97 0.00 -3.14
N THR A 33 2.72 1.10 -3.04
CA THR A 33 2.34 2.39 -3.60
C THR A 33 3.32 2.82 -4.68
N HIS A 34 2.81 3.42 -5.75
CA HIS A 34 3.62 3.98 -6.83
C HIS A 34 3.50 5.51 -6.85
N THR A 35 4.58 6.19 -7.20
CA THR A 35 4.62 7.64 -7.41
C THR A 35 4.54 8.00 -8.90
N ILE A 36 4.49 9.30 -9.19
CA ILE A 36 4.57 9.83 -10.55
C ILE A 36 5.79 9.36 -11.35
N LEU A 37 6.90 8.99 -10.69
CA LEU A 37 8.11 8.49 -11.38
C LEU A 37 7.86 7.15 -12.07
N CYS A 38 6.88 6.37 -11.60
CA CYS A 38 6.45 5.13 -12.24
C CYS A 38 5.65 5.36 -13.54
N LYS A 39 5.26 6.60 -13.86
CA LYS A 39 4.54 7.02 -15.09
C LYS A 39 3.14 6.44 -15.32
N HIS A 40 2.73 5.43 -14.56
CA HIS A 40 1.38 4.86 -14.57
C HIS A 40 0.57 5.17 -13.29
N ALA A 41 1.18 5.94 -12.40
CA ALA A 41 0.58 6.43 -11.17
C ALA A 41 0.76 7.95 -11.07
N GLU A 42 -0.02 8.58 -10.21
CA GLU A 42 0.01 10.02 -9.96
C GLU A 42 0.38 10.31 -8.51
N GLY A 43 0.76 11.56 -8.22
CA GLY A 43 1.09 12.02 -6.88
C GLY A 43 2.57 11.93 -6.51
N VAL A 44 2.95 12.66 -5.46
CA VAL A 44 4.33 12.74 -4.95
C VAL A 44 4.43 12.23 -3.51
N PRO A 45 5.60 11.74 -3.05
CA PRO A 45 5.76 11.13 -1.73
C PRO A 45 5.19 11.94 -0.57
N ALA A 46 5.39 13.27 -0.57
CA ALA A 46 4.90 14.15 0.49
C ALA A 46 3.36 14.14 0.65
N GLU A 47 2.62 14.01 -0.45
CA GLU A 47 1.15 13.96 -0.44
C GLU A 47 0.67 12.65 0.18
N PHE A 48 1.27 11.53 -0.23
CA PHE A 48 0.99 10.21 0.32
C PHE A 48 1.32 10.14 1.81
N CYS A 49 2.50 10.62 2.24
CA CYS A 49 2.87 10.67 3.66
C CYS A 49 1.89 11.56 4.47
N GLY A 50 1.45 12.68 3.89
CA GLY A 50 0.43 13.54 4.49
C GLY A 50 -0.91 12.82 4.67
N ALA A 51 -1.35 12.05 3.68
CA ALA A 51 -2.56 11.24 3.75
C ALA A 51 -2.43 10.10 4.76
N ALA A 52 -1.33 9.34 4.71
CA ALA A 52 -1.03 8.25 5.63
C ALA A 52 -1.06 8.73 7.10
N ARG A 53 -0.46 9.90 7.38
CA ARG A 53 -0.48 10.51 8.71
C ARG A 53 -1.89 10.89 9.17
N ARG A 54 -2.75 11.43 8.29
CA ARG A 54 -4.15 11.74 8.64
C ARG A 54 -4.97 10.48 8.93
N LEU A 55 -4.62 9.36 8.30
CA LEU A 55 -5.26 8.06 8.51
C LEU A 55 -4.69 7.30 9.72
N GLY A 56 -3.67 7.83 10.41
CA GLY A 56 -3.03 7.16 11.54
C GLY A 56 -2.15 5.96 11.14
N MET A 57 -1.72 5.89 9.89
CA MET A 57 -0.81 4.85 9.40
C MET A 57 0.60 5.11 9.94
N THR A 58 1.26 4.04 10.40
CA THR A 58 2.63 4.09 10.93
C THR A 58 3.65 3.39 10.03
N GLN A 59 3.19 2.66 9.02
CA GLN A 59 4.03 1.98 8.05
C GLN A 59 3.49 2.24 6.65
N PHE A 60 4.38 2.64 5.75
CA PHE A 60 4.07 3.00 4.37
C PHE A 60 5.33 2.80 3.52
N ALA A 61 5.21 2.25 2.32
CA ALA A 61 6.33 2.09 1.39
C ALA A 61 5.98 2.49 -0.04
N PHE A 62 6.95 3.11 -0.71
CA PHE A 62 6.93 3.36 -2.14
C PHE A 62 7.68 2.24 -2.86
N THR A 63 7.05 1.64 -3.86
CA THR A 63 7.56 0.49 -4.61
C THR A 63 7.46 0.72 -6.12
N ASP A 64 7.88 1.91 -6.55
CA ASP A 64 7.95 2.26 -7.98
C ASP A 64 8.72 1.20 -8.77
N HIS A 65 8.31 1.00 -10.02
CA HIS A 65 9.01 0.10 -10.91
C HIS A 65 10.43 0.62 -11.20
N ALA A 66 11.41 -0.21 -10.85
CA ALA A 66 12.82 0.07 -11.08
C ALA A 66 13.10 0.40 -12.55
N PRO A 67 14.04 1.32 -12.82
CA PRO A 67 14.47 1.62 -14.18
C PRO A 67 15.03 0.37 -14.85
N ALA A 68 14.80 0.25 -16.15
CA ALA A 68 15.30 -0.86 -16.95
C ALA A 68 16.15 -0.34 -18.13
N PRO A 69 17.23 -1.05 -18.50
CA PRO A 69 18.03 -0.71 -19.66
C PRO A 69 17.22 -0.87 -20.96
N CYS A 70 17.68 -0.22 -22.03
CA CYS A 70 17.15 -0.37 -23.39
C CYS A 70 15.65 -0.01 -23.55
N GLY A 71 15.08 0.75 -22.63
CA GLY A 71 13.71 1.25 -22.74
C GLY A 71 12.62 0.19 -22.53
N TYR A 72 12.95 -0.95 -21.92
CA TYR A 72 11.96 -1.94 -21.50
C TYR A 72 10.88 -1.26 -20.65
N ASP A 73 9.62 -1.42 -21.08
CA ASP A 73 8.45 -0.93 -20.33
C ASP A 73 8.53 0.56 -19.93
N ARG A 74 9.04 1.38 -20.86
CA ARG A 74 9.31 2.82 -20.64
C ARG A 74 8.11 3.67 -20.20
N TRP A 75 6.89 3.16 -20.35
CA TRP A 75 5.64 3.83 -19.97
C TRP A 75 5.23 3.57 -18.52
N ASN A 76 5.84 2.58 -17.86
CA ASN A 76 5.53 2.22 -16.48
C ASN A 76 6.78 2.24 -15.59
N ARG A 77 7.86 2.92 -16.00
CA ARG A 77 9.14 2.90 -15.28
C ARG A 77 9.83 4.25 -15.34
N MET A 78 10.46 4.66 -14.25
CA MET A 78 11.42 5.76 -14.27
C MET A 78 12.60 5.46 -15.20
N THR A 79 13.26 6.48 -15.72
CA THR A 79 14.53 6.27 -16.44
C THR A 79 15.69 6.07 -15.47
N LEU A 80 16.83 5.56 -15.96
CA LEU A 80 18.05 5.45 -15.15
C LEU A 80 18.49 6.81 -14.57
N ASP A 81 18.34 7.88 -15.34
CA ASP A 81 18.70 9.24 -14.90
C ASP A 81 17.73 9.82 -13.85
N GLN A 82 16.51 9.28 -13.74
CA GLN A 82 15.54 9.66 -12.70
C GLN A 82 15.74 8.90 -11.39
N PHE A 83 16.51 7.81 -11.40
CA PHE A 83 16.72 6.98 -10.21
C PHE A 83 17.35 7.73 -9.02
N PRO A 84 18.32 8.64 -9.21
CA PRO A 84 18.82 9.46 -8.09
C PRO A 84 17.70 10.23 -7.38
N THR A 85 16.77 10.84 -8.14
CA THR A 85 15.62 11.55 -7.57
C THR A 85 14.65 10.65 -6.82
N TYR A 86 14.58 9.36 -7.14
CA TYR A 86 13.76 8.39 -6.39
C TYR A 86 14.39 8.03 -5.04
N VAL A 87 15.72 8.06 -4.94
CA VAL A 87 16.46 7.67 -3.73
C VAL A 87 16.62 8.83 -2.73
N ASP A 88 16.69 10.07 -3.23
CA ASP A 88 16.80 11.31 -2.43
C ASP A 88 15.55 11.57 -1.55
#